data_AF-A0A2Z4K305-F1
#
_entry.id   AF-A0A2Z4K305-F1
#
_cell.length_a   1.000
_cell.length_b   1.000
_cell.length_c   1.000
_cell.angle_alpha   90.00
_cell.angle_beta   90.00
_cell.angle_gamma   90.00
#
_symmetry.space_group_name_H-M   'P 1'
#
loop_
_entity.id
_entity.type
_entity.pdbx_description
1 polymer ?
#
loop_
_entity_poly.entity_id
_entity_poly.type
_entity_poly.pdbx_seq_one_letter_code
_entity_poly.pdbx_strand_id
1 'polypeptide(L)'
;MQSAGFVPAADLDNVVARESDQIGLAWHERLSLAVKLKAVVFASTLVTFVLAGAILGTMTYFSQAGENLRALSTADASSANASGELYRARDQMIAFAQGGNQTDLAASRRSLDDASTFLIGAQGVDANRLESDLAEAFTSAQRDVERVAQRASGTAPNGEEARAIAARIGEINATLRTATEGLNERSIAAAEPVFNAIARSLVILLAAFIALTFASYVVSRKIANHVSDKITEMTHAMQEISQGSSDTVIPGRERGDEIGAMARALEVFRNSAQTLREMTDARTREVEEQLVQQQDISEQMLKLRHEKSQLLEGLADGFEVSVGELITAVSAASEQLKATSKQMVSLADGSNNQADSASQAMEKATANVTAAAAATDEFALSISEISRQASASATLARDATTLVASANTRMNDLAKAGEEIGEIAGLIQTIAQRTNLLALNASIEAARGGEAGRGFAVVASEVKELAMQTSNATSSVAEKIQTMQDSTRSSAGDLSSIVDQISELEKAAVMIASAVDQQSVSGEELARNIDTVAEGSRQVSQRLTELRNASEETGTAADDVVASANALGDHAEDLRTKAGRFIADVRRSARDLETGNAV
;
A
#
# COMPACT_ATOMS: atom_id res chain seq x y z
N MET A 1 11.29 108.14 26.15
CA MET A 1 10.09 107.42 25.66
C MET A 1 10.43 106.75 24.33
N GLN A 2 10.06 105.48 24.25
CA GLN A 2 9.93 104.53 23.13
C GLN A 2 10.12 104.92 21.65
N SER A 3 10.36 103.83 20.90
CA SER A 3 10.05 103.49 19.49
C SER A 3 11.18 103.75 18.49
N ALA A 4 11.76 102.77 17.76
CA ALA A 4 11.33 101.55 17.06
C ALA A 4 11.29 101.75 15.53
N GLY A 5 12.33 101.21 14.86
CA GLY A 5 12.23 100.17 13.82
C GLY A 5 11.62 100.47 12.44
N PHE A 6 12.44 100.29 11.39
CA PHE A 6 12.03 99.60 10.15
C PHE A 6 13.26 99.15 9.32
N VAL A 7 13.37 97.84 9.00
CA VAL A 7 14.24 97.26 7.94
C VAL A 7 13.53 96.02 7.36
N PRO A 8 13.58 95.75 6.04
CA PRO A 8 12.57 94.97 5.32
C PRO A 8 12.85 93.46 5.21
N ALA A 9 11.79 92.72 4.86
CA ALA A 9 11.72 91.28 4.64
C ALA A 9 12.39 90.87 3.31
N ALA A 10 13.55 90.21 3.38
CA ALA A 10 14.10 89.45 2.25
C ALA A 10 15.10 88.33 2.62
N ASP A 11 15.34 88.01 3.90
CA ASP A 11 16.48 87.12 4.25
C ASP A 11 16.19 86.08 5.35
N LEU A 12 14.93 85.66 5.51
CA LEU A 12 14.54 84.68 6.54
C LEU A 12 14.37 83.24 6.01
N ASP A 13 14.35 83.03 4.68
CA ASP A 13 14.21 81.68 4.11
C ASP A 13 15.57 80.95 3.93
N ASN A 14 16.70 81.67 3.96
CA ASN A 14 18.03 81.06 3.82
C ASN A 14 18.69 80.65 5.14
N VAL A 15 18.15 81.08 6.28
CA VAL A 15 18.71 80.75 7.61
C VAL A 15 18.06 79.48 8.18
N VAL A 16 16.78 79.23 7.90
CA VAL A 16 16.07 78.05 8.42
C VAL A 16 16.34 76.79 7.59
N ALA A 17 16.65 76.91 6.29
CA ALA A 17 17.00 75.78 5.44
C ALA A 17 18.44 75.24 5.66
N ARG A 18 19.31 75.99 6.34
CA ARG A 18 20.68 75.55 6.67
C ARG A 18 20.82 74.91 8.06
N GLU A 19 19.87 75.14 8.98
CA GLU A 19 19.90 74.52 10.30
C GLU A 19 19.20 73.15 10.37
N SER A 20 18.28 72.84 9.45
CA SER A 20 17.58 71.55 9.45
C SER A 20 18.41 70.37 8.93
N ASP A 21 19.47 70.61 8.16
CA ASP A 21 20.36 69.56 7.65
C ASP A 21 21.48 69.18 8.64
N GLN A 22 21.73 70.00 9.69
CA GLN A 22 22.80 69.73 10.67
C GLN A 22 22.36 68.93 11.90
N ILE A 23 21.06 68.74 12.13
CA ILE A 23 20.55 68.03 13.32
C ILE A 23 20.27 66.54 13.04
N GLY A 24 20.34 66.10 11.78
CA GLY A 24 19.90 64.77 11.36
C GLY A 24 20.83 63.58 11.64
N LEU A 25 22.14 63.77 11.88
CA LEU A 25 23.10 62.64 11.87
C LEU A 25 24.31 62.79 12.83
N ALA A 26 24.27 63.69 13.82
CA ALA A 26 25.42 63.95 14.70
C ALA A 26 25.78 62.80 15.69
N TRP A 27 24.96 61.76 15.83
CA TRP A 27 25.22 60.68 16.81
C TRP A 27 26.37 59.74 16.40
N HIS A 28 26.61 59.56 15.10
CA HIS A 28 27.64 58.64 14.61
C HIS A 28 29.04 59.26 14.59
N GLU A 29 29.18 60.59 14.67
CA GLU A 29 30.48 61.26 14.67
C GLU A 29 31.23 61.14 16.01
N ARG A 30 30.52 60.64 17.05
CA ARG A 30 31.07 60.38 18.39
C ARG A 30 31.33 58.91 18.66
N LEU A 31 30.92 58.00 17.76
CA LEU A 31 31.08 56.56 17.94
C LEU A 31 32.37 56.07 17.30
N SER A 32 33.05 55.16 18.00
CA SER A 32 34.27 54.53 17.49
C SER A 32 34.00 53.73 16.22
N LEU A 33 35.01 53.64 15.36
CA LEU A 33 34.97 52.80 14.16
C LEU A 33 34.64 51.34 14.50
N ALA A 34 35.14 50.84 15.64
CA ALA A 34 34.87 49.50 16.14
C ALA A 34 33.39 49.28 16.50
N VAL A 35 32.72 50.28 17.09
CA VAL A 35 31.29 50.20 17.41
C VAL A 35 30.44 50.22 16.14
N LYS A 36 30.83 51.00 15.13
CA LYS A 36 30.14 51.03 13.83
C LYS A 36 30.23 49.68 13.10
N LEU A 37 31.41 49.05 13.08
CA LEU A 37 31.61 47.72 12.50
C LEU A 37 30.83 46.63 13.25
N LYS A 38 30.84 46.65 14.59
CA LYS A 38 30.05 45.71 15.40
C LYS A 38 28.55 45.88 15.19
N ALA A 39 28.06 47.11 15.02
CA ALA A 39 26.66 47.38 14.74
C ALA A 39 26.20 46.79 13.39
N VAL A 40 27.06 46.85 12.35
CA VAL A 40 26.76 46.23 11.04
C VAL A 40 26.69 44.71 11.15
N VAL A 41 27.66 44.08 11.83
CA VAL A 41 27.66 42.63 12.06
C VAL A 41 26.43 42.22 12.86
N PHE A 42 26.13 42.91 13.96
CA PHE A 42 24.95 42.65 14.77
C PHE A 42 23.65 42.78 13.99
N ALA A 43 23.51 43.82 13.16
CA ALA A 43 22.35 44.01 12.29
C ALA A 43 22.20 42.87 11.28
N SER A 44 23.30 42.41 10.66
CA SER A 44 23.26 41.27 9.73
C SER A 44 22.86 39.96 10.41
N THR A 45 23.34 39.70 11.63
CA THR A 45 22.98 38.51 12.41
C THR A 45 21.50 38.53 12.83
N LEU A 46 20.99 39.70 13.23
CA LEU A 46 19.59 39.87 13.63
C LEU A 46 18.63 39.57 12.48
N VAL A 47 18.97 39.98 11.25
CA VAL A 47 18.21 39.66 10.03
C VAL A 47 18.07 38.15 9.85
N THR A 48 19.15 37.40 10.03
CA THR A 48 19.15 35.93 9.89
C THR A 48 18.25 35.27 10.95
N PHE A 49 18.28 35.75 12.19
CA PHE A 49 17.41 35.24 13.27
C PHE A 49 15.93 35.51 13.02
N VAL A 50 15.57 36.71 12.54
CA VAL A 50 14.18 37.05 12.22
C VAL A 50 13.65 36.20 11.06
N LEU A 51 14.47 35.96 10.03
CA LEU A 51 14.13 35.07 8.92
C LEU A 51 13.95 33.62 9.38
N ALA A 52 14.85 33.11 10.22
CA ALA A 52 14.74 31.76 10.77
C ALA A 52 13.44 31.58 11.59
N GLY A 53 13.10 32.56 12.43
CA GLY A 53 11.85 32.55 13.21
C GLY A 53 10.60 32.60 12.33
N ALA A 54 10.60 33.39 11.26
CA ALA A 54 9.50 33.45 10.31
C ALA A 54 9.32 32.12 9.55
N ILE A 55 10.42 31.47 9.14
CA ILE A 55 10.38 30.15 8.50
C ILE A 55 9.78 29.11 9.45
N LEU A 56 10.25 29.05 10.70
CA LEU A 56 9.72 28.14 11.72
C LEU A 56 8.22 28.35 11.97
N GLY A 57 7.76 29.60 12.08
CA GLY A 57 6.34 29.92 12.26
C GLY A 57 5.46 29.54 11.06
N THR A 58 5.98 29.70 9.83
CA THR A 58 5.27 29.22 8.64
C THR A 58 5.23 27.69 8.59
N MET A 59 6.32 27.02 8.97
CA MET A 59 6.41 25.57 8.98
C MET A 59 5.42 24.92 9.95
N THR A 60 5.23 25.50 11.15
CA THR A 60 4.25 24.99 12.13
C THR A 60 2.81 25.21 11.66
N TYR A 61 2.49 26.39 11.12
CA TYR A 61 1.18 26.66 10.52
C TYR A 61 0.85 25.68 9.38
N PHE A 62 1.81 25.38 8.50
CA PHE A 62 1.62 24.44 7.41
C PHE A 62 1.55 22.98 7.87
N SER A 63 2.28 22.59 8.91
CA SER A 63 2.16 21.26 9.52
C SER A 63 0.73 21.03 9.99
N GLN A 64 0.14 22.00 10.69
CA GLN A 64 -1.22 21.92 11.21
C GLN A 64 -2.28 21.92 10.10
N ALA A 65 -2.11 22.76 9.07
CA ALA A 65 -3.01 22.78 7.91
C ALA A 65 -2.95 21.46 7.11
N GLY A 66 -1.76 20.87 6.99
CA GLY A 66 -1.55 19.58 6.33
C GLY A 66 -2.21 18.41 7.07
N GLU A 67 -2.21 18.43 8.40
CA GLU A 67 -2.91 17.42 9.21
C GLU A 67 -4.44 17.46 9.00
N ASN A 68 -5.04 18.65 8.95
CA ASN A 68 -6.47 18.81 8.68
C ASN A 68 -6.87 18.32 7.28
N LEU A 69 -6.06 18.62 6.27
CA LEU A 69 -6.28 18.14 4.89
C LEU A 69 -6.13 16.61 4.78
N ARG A 70 -5.14 16.03 5.48
CA ARG A 70 -4.98 14.57 5.56
C ARG A 70 -6.20 13.93 6.23
N ALA A 71 -6.69 14.50 7.32
CA ALA A 71 -7.87 13.98 8.01
C ALA A 71 -9.13 13.99 7.14
N LEU A 72 -9.37 15.07 6.36
CA LEU A 72 -10.47 15.12 5.40
C LEU A 72 -10.29 14.08 4.27
N SER A 73 -9.07 13.95 3.74
CA SER A 73 -8.77 12.96 2.69
C SER A 73 -8.95 11.52 3.17
N THR A 74 -8.52 11.21 4.40
CA THR A 74 -8.75 9.89 4.99
C THR A 74 -10.24 9.64 5.26
N ALA A 75 -10.99 10.67 5.66
CA ALA A 75 -12.43 10.53 5.88
C ALA A 75 -13.20 10.25 4.58
N ASP A 76 -12.80 10.90 3.47
CA ASP A 76 -13.38 10.66 2.15
C ASP A 76 -13.10 9.23 1.66
N ALA A 77 -11.83 8.80 1.73
CA ALA A 77 -11.43 7.44 1.33
C ALA A 77 -12.12 6.35 2.16
N SER A 78 -12.17 6.51 3.49
CA SER A 78 -12.86 5.58 4.37
C SER A 78 -14.36 5.51 4.10
N SER A 79 -14.99 6.65 3.79
CA SER A 79 -16.42 6.67 3.48
C SER A 79 -16.74 6.07 2.11
N ALA A 80 -15.86 6.21 1.13
CA ALA A 80 -15.97 5.52 -0.16
C ALA A 80 -15.88 3.99 0.01
N ASN A 81 -14.94 3.51 0.83
CA ASN A 81 -14.81 2.09 1.16
C ASN A 81 -16.05 1.56 1.89
N ALA A 82 -16.56 2.31 2.87
CA ALA A 82 -17.80 1.96 3.57
C ALA A 82 -19.02 1.91 2.63
N SER A 83 -19.11 2.84 1.68
CA SER A 83 -20.16 2.82 0.65
C SER A 83 -20.06 1.57 -0.25
N GLY A 84 -18.85 1.16 -0.62
CA GLY A 84 -18.61 -0.08 -1.38
C GLY A 84 -19.06 -1.33 -0.63
N GLU A 85 -18.76 -1.42 0.66
CA GLU A 85 -19.23 -2.52 1.50
C GLU A 85 -20.75 -2.50 1.72
N LEU A 86 -21.37 -1.32 1.85
CA LEU A 86 -22.83 -1.22 1.92
C LEU A 86 -23.53 -1.72 0.65
N TYR A 87 -22.95 -1.50 -0.53
CA TYR A 87 -23.47 -2.08 -1.78
C TYR A 87 -23.39 -3.62 -1.75
N ARG A 88 -22.23 -4.18 -1.34
CA ARG A 88 -22.07 -5.63 -1.22
C ARG A 88 -23.04 -6.24 -0.21
N ALA A 89 -23.18 -5.61 0.95
CA ALA A 89 -24.11 -6.06 1.98
C ALA A 89 -25.57 -6.07 1.48
N ARG A 90 -25.97 -5.04 0.74
CA ARG A 90 -27.29 -4.95 0.13
C ARG A 90 -27.50 -6.04 -0.91
N ASP A 91 -26.57 -6.23 -1.84
CA ASP A 91 -26.69 -7.21 -2.92
C ASP A 91 -26.75 -8.64 -2.39
N GLN A 92 -25.95 -8.94 -1.37
CA GLN A 92 -25.99 -10.22 -0.66
C GLN A 92 -27.32 -10.42 0.09
N MET A 93 -27.89 -9.37 0.67
CA MET A 93 -29.22 -9.46 1.29
C MET A 93 -30.34 -9.69 0.26
N ILE A 94 -30.21 -9.12 -0.94
CA ILE A 94 -31.13 -9.38 -2.07
C ILE A 94 -30.98 -10.83 -2.57
N ALA A 95 -29.75 -11.32 -2.69
CA ALA A 95 -29.47 -12.70 -3.06
C ALA A 95 -30.08 -13.68 -2.03
N PHE A 96 -29.90 -13.41 -0.73
CA PHE A 96 -30.56 -14.16 0.34
C PHE A 96 -32.09 -14.13 0.21
N ALA A 97 -32.68 -12.97 -0.11
CA ALA A 97 -34.12 -12.85 -0.30
C ALA A 97 -34.68 -13.68 -1.48
N GLN A 98 -33.83 -14.01 -2.46
CA GLN A 98 -34.21 -14.80 -3.64
C GLN A 98 -33.92 -16.29 -3.47
N GLY A 99 -32.73 -16.64 -2.94
CA GLY A 99 -32.23 -18.01 -2.86
C GLY A 99 -32.32 -18.65 -1.48
N GLY A 100 -32.48 -17.86 -0.42
CA GLY A 100 -32.57 -18.38 0.95
C GLY A 100 -31.26 -18.91 1.55
N ASN A 101 -30.13 -18.69 0.87
CA ASN A 101 -28.85 -19.29 1.23
C ASN A 101 -28.20 -18.57 2.42
N GLN A 102 -27.93 -19.29 3.51
CA GLN A 102 -27.31 -18.70 4.70
C GLN A 102 -25.91 -18.11 4.45
N THR A 103 -25.20 -18.53 3.39
CA THR A 103 -23.91 -17.93 3.03
C THR A 103 -24.08 -16.46 2.63
N ASP A 104 -25.16 -16.12 1.94
CA ASP A 104 -25.44 -14.75 1.49
C ASP A 104 -25.75 -13.85 2.69
N LEU A 105 -26.47 -14.39 3.67
CA LEU A 105 -26.77 -13.69 4.92
C LEU A 105 -25.51 -13.45 5.77
N ALA A 106 -24.64 -14.46 5.88
CA ALA A 106 -23.36 -14.33 6.58
C ALA A 106 -22.42 -13.33 5.87
N ALA A 107 -22.43 -13.32 4.54
CA ALA A 107 -21.67 -12.36 3.75
C ALA A 107 -22.19 -10.93 3.96
N SER A 108 -23.53 -10.74 3.92
CA SER A 108 -24.17 -9.43 4.14
C SER A 108 -23.81 -8.86 5.50
N ARG A 109 -23.79 -9.71 6.53
CA ARG A 109 -23.35 -9.35 7.88
C ARG A 109 -21.88 -8.89 7.91
N ARG A 110 -20.99 -9.63 7.26
CA ARG A 110 -19.55 -9.29 7.23
C ARG A 110 -19.33 -7.95 6.55
N SER A 111 -19.95 -7.71 5.39
CA SER A 111 -19.84 -6.42 4.70
C SER A 111 -20.43 -5.26 5.52
N LEU A 112 -21.49 -5.45 6.31
CA LEU A 112 -21.96 -4.41 7.23
C LEU A 112 -20.96 -4.10 8.35
N ASP A 113 -20.25 -5.11 8.85
CA ASP A 113 -19.22 -4.95 9.89
C ASP A 113 -17.98 -4.24 9.34
N ASP A 114 -17.56 -4.60 8.14
CA ASP A 114 -16.46 -3.95 7.42
C ASP A 114 -16.81 -2.48 7.13
N ALA A 115 -18.02 -2.20 6.64
CA ALA A 115 -18.52 -0.84 6.42
C ALA A 115 -18.51 0.00 7.71
N SER A 116 -18.95 -0.58 8.83
CA SER A 116 -18.92 0.09 10.13
C SER A 116 -17.48 0.37 10.59
N THR A 117 -16.58 -0.58 10.38
CA THR A 117 -15.16 -0.46 10.75
C THR A 117 -14.46 0.65 9.97
N PHE A 118 -14.72 0.74 8.65
CA PHE A 118 -14.20 1.82 7.83
C PHE A 118 -14.66 3.21 8.31
N LEU A 119 -15.91 3.34 8.75
CA LEU A 119 -16.43 4.61 9.26
C LEU A 119 -15.87 4.97 10.64
N ILE A 120 -15.70 4.00 11.54
CA ILE A 120 -15.07 4.23 12.85
C ILE A 120 -13.61 4.67 12.68
N GLY A 121 -12.88 4.07 11.73
CA GLY A 121 -11.50 4.44 11.42
C GLY A 121 -11.33 5.83 10.79
N ALA A 122 -12.41 6.45 10.32
CA ALA A 122 -12.42 7.77 9.71
C ALA A 122 -12.48 8.94 10.72
N GLN A 123 -12.58 8.66 12.02
CA GLN A 123 -12.79 9.65 13.09
C GLN A 123 -11.55 10.53 13.31
N GLY A 124 -11.50 11.65 12.59
CA GLY A 124 -10.36 12.58 12.60
C GLY A 124 -10.66 13.99 13.08
N VAL A 125 -11.61 14.73 12.47
CA VAL A 125 -11.60 16.20 12.65
C VAL A 125 -12.98 16.91 12.76
N ASP A 126 -14.13 16.35 12.34
CA ASP A 126 -15.40 17.10 12.46
C ASP A 126 -16.68 16.24 12.30
N ALA A 127 -16.72 15.07 12.96
CA ALA A 127 -17.75 14.05 12.73
C ALA A 127 -19.02 14.14 13.61
N ASN A 128 -19.05 14.96 14.66
CA ASN A 128 -19.99 14.84 15.79
C ASN A 128 -21.52 14.94 15.52
N ARG A 129 -22.00 15.19 14.30
CA ARG A 129 -23.46 15.31 14.02
C ARG A 129 -24.01 14.42 12.91
N LEU A 130 -23.22 14.07 11.90
CA LEU A 130 -23.59 13.06 10.91
C LEU A 130 -23.37 11.64 11.45
N GLU A 131 -22.55 11.51 12.49
CA GLU A 131 -22.06 10.27 13.07
C GLU A 131 -23.06 9.54 13.97
N SER A 132 -23.88 10.24 14.75
CA SER A 132 -24.86 9.58 15.65
C SER A 132 -25.94 8.85 14.85
N ASP A 133 -26.52 9.53 13.85
CA ASP A 133 -27.63 8.98 13.08
C ASP A 133 -27.17 7.82 12.18
N LEU A 134 -25.97 7.92 11.58
CA LEU A 134 -25.39 6.85 10.79
C LEU A 134 -24.96 5.66 11.67
N ALA A 135 -24.27 5.90 12.79
CA ALA A 135 -23.86 4.82 13.70
C ALA A 135 -25.07 4.07 14.28
N GLU A 136 -26.14 4.79 14.64
CA GLU A 136 -27.39 4.19 15.06
C GLU A 136 -28.06 3.39 13.94
N ALA A 137 -28.06 3.92 12.71
CA ALA A 137 -28.63 3.23 11.56
C ALA A 137 -27.87 1.93 11.21
N PHE A 138 -26.53 1.95 11.25
CA PHE A 138 -25.67 0.77 11.06
C PHE A 138 -25.92 -0.28 12.16
N THR A 139 -25.90 0.14 13.42
CA THR A 139 -26.17 -0.74 14.57
C THR A 139 -27.58 -1.34 14.47
N SER A 140 -28.54 -0.58 13.93
CA SER A 140 -29.89 -1.08 13.70
C SER A 140 -29.95 -2.06 12.53
N ALA A 141 -29.27 -1.81 11.41
CA ALA A 141 -29.22 -2.72 10.27
C ALA A 141 -28.53 -4.06 10.63
N GLN A 142 -27.42 -4.00 11.38
CA GLN A 142 -26.75 -5.19 11.90
C GLN A 142 -27.67 -6.03 12.78
N ARG A 143 -28.44 -5.39 13.69
CA ARG A 143 -29.45 -6.09 14.50
C ARG A 143 -30.55 -6.70 13.65
N ASP A 144 -30.97 -6.06 12.58
CA ASP A 144 -32.03 -6.57 11.70
C ASP A 144 -31.56 -7.81 10.92
N VAL A 145 -30.33 -7.78 10.39
CA VAL A 145 -29.69 -8.95 9.74
C VAL A 145 -29.55 -10.11 10.72
N GLU A 146 -29.14 -9.84 11.96
CA GLU A 146 -29.02 -10.85 13.02
C GLU A 146 -30.39 -11.47 13.38
N ARG A 147 -31.45 -10.65 13.46
CA ARG A 147 -32.82 -11.14 13.69
C ARG A 147 -33.27 -12.09 12.58
N VAL A 148 -32.94 -11.79 11.34
CA VAL A 148 -33.24 -12.66 10.20
C VAL A 148 -32.41 -13.94 10.24
N ALA A 149 -31.12 -13.87 10.62
CA ALA A 149 -30.26 -15.05 10.75
C ALA A 149 -30.78 -16.05 11.81
N GLN A 150 -31.23 -15.52 12.96
CA GLN A 150 -31.79 -16.34 14.03
C GLN A 150 -33.10 -17.03 13.63
N ARG A 151 -33.94 -16.37 12.82
CA ARG A 151 -35.21 -16.95 12.33
C ARG A 151 -35.03 -17.91 11.14
N ALA A 152 -34.09 -17.60 10.24
CA ALA A 152 -33.75 -18.45 9.09
C ALA A 152 -33.15 -19.81 9.51
N SER A 153 -32.70 -19.93 10.76
CA SER A 153 -32.22 -21.19 11.34
C SER A 153 -33.34 -22.18 11.72
N GLY A 154 -34.63 -21.78 11.63
CA GLY A 154 -35.78 -22.60 12.04
C GLY A 154 -36.92 -22.76 11.03
N THR A 155 -37.03 -21.91 10.01
CA THR A 155 -38.13 -21.93 9.00
C THR A 155 -37.70 -21.28 7.68
N ALA A 156 -38.41 -21.58 6.58
CA ALA A 156 -38.17 -21.04 5.24
C ALA A 156 -38.03 -19.48 5.22
N PRO A 157 -37.18 -18.93 4.34
CA PRO A 157 -36.80 -17.52 4.39
C PRO A 157 -37.95 -16.58 4.04
N ASN A 158 -38.23 -15.60 4.92
CA ASN A 158 -39.13 -14.49 4.63
C ASN A 158 -38.44 -13.49 3.71
N GLY A 159 -38.49 -13.73 2.40
CA GLY A 159 -37.87 -12.86 1.39
C GLY A 159 -38.34 -11.39 1.42
N GLU A 160 -39.51 -11.11 2.00
CA GLU A 160 -40.02 -9.73 2.19
C GLU A 160 -39.25 -8.97 3.28
N GLU A 161 -38.97 -9.59 4.43
CA GLU A 161 -38.18 -8.99 5.52
C GLU A 161 -36.73 -8.75 5.06
N ALA A 162 -36.17 -9.68 4.28
CA ALA A 162 -34.85 -9.54 3.68
C ALA A 162 -34.76 -8.37 2.69
N ARG A 163 -35.78 -8.17 1.85
CA ARG A 163 -35.85 -7.02 0.93
C ARG A 163 -36.01 -5.69 1.68
N ALA A 164 -36.76 -5.66 2.78
CA ALA A 164 -36.89 -4.47 3.61
C ALA A 164 -35.56 -4.06 4.25
N ILE A 165 -34.77 -5.04 4.72
CA ILE A 165 -33.41 -4.81 5.23
C ILE A 165 -32.50 -4.31 4.11
N ALA A 166 -32.54 -4.93 2.92
CA ALA A 166 -31.76 -4.48 1.77
C ALA A 166 -32.08 -3.03 1.35
N ALA A 167 -33.36 -2.64 1.40
CA ALA A 167 -33.79 -1.27 1.13
C ALA A 167 -33.21 -0.29 2.17
N ARG A 168 -33.23 -0.67 3.45
CA ARG A 168 -32.68 0.13 4.55
C ARG A 168 -31.16 0.29 4.46
N ILE A 169 -30.43 -0.76 4.10
CA ILE A 169 -28.98 -0.69 3.80
C ILE A 169 -28.74 0.30 2.64
N GLY A 170 -29.62 0.31 1.64
CA GLY A 170 -29.60 1.30 0.54
C GLY A 170 -29.80 2.74 1.02
N GLU A 171 -30.73 2.98 1.96
CA GLU A 171 -30.96 4.31 2.56
C GLU A 171 -29.77 4.78 3.40
N ILE A 172 -29.14 3.88 4.16
CA ILE A 172 -27.90 4.16 4.90
C ILE A 172 -26.81 4.60 3.92
N ASN A 173 -26.66 3.90 2.79
CA ASN A 173 -25.68 4.24 1.78
C ASN A 173 -25.98 5.59 1.09
N ALA A 174 -27.25 5.88 0.80
CA ALA A 174 -27.65 7.18 0.25
C ALA A 174 -27.35 8.34 1.22
N THR A 175 -27.56 8.11 2.52
CA THR A 175 -27.24 9.07 3.59
C THR A 175 -25.73 9.28 3.70
N LEU A 176 -24.96 8.20 3.69
CA LEU A 176 -23.50 8.25 3.68
C LEU A 176 -22.97 9.02 2.47
N ARG A 177 -23.49 8.72 1.28
CA ARG A 177 -23.09 9.40 0.04
C ARG A 177 -23.38 10.90 0.06
N THR A 178 -24.54 11.29 0.59
CA THR A 178 -24.89 12.71 0.75
C THR A 178 -23.97 13.39 1.76
N ALA A 179 -23.58 12.68 2.82
CA ALA A 179 -22.61 13.16 3.80
C ALA A 179 -21.20 13.36 3.19
N THR A 180 -20.81 12.49 2.26
CA THR A 180 -19.46 12.47 1.67
C THR A 180 -19.31 13.33 0.43
N GLU A 181 -20.35 13.51 -0.37
CA GLU A 181 -20.37 14.45 -1.50
C GLU A 181 -20.01 15.88 -1.01
N GLY A 182 -20.42 16.24 0.21
CA GLY A 182 -20.00 17.50 0.85
C GLY A 182 -18.56 17.53 1.37
N LEU A 183 -17.91 16.39 1.60
CA LEU A 183 -16.53 16.33 2.10
C LEU A 183 -15.51 16.68 1.01
N ASN A 184 -15.72 16.24 -0.23
CA ASN A 184 -14.82 16.57 -1.32
C ASN A 184 -14.85 18.08 -1.65
N GLU A 185 -16.05 18.69 -1.71
CA GLU A 185 -16.18 20.14 -1.87
C GLU A 185 -15.54 20.92 -0.72
N ARG A 186 -15.72 20.47 0.53
CA ARG A 186 -15.06 21.06 1.71
C ARG A 186 -13.55 20.87 1.70
N SER A 187 -13.05 19.75 1.19
CA SER A 187 -11.61 19.48 1.05
C SER A 187 -10.95 20.42 0.05
N ILE A 188 -11.58 20.59 -1.11
CA ILE A 188 -11.11 21.51 -2.16
C ILE A 188 -11.19 22.95 -1.66
N ALA A 189 -12.29 23.34 -1.02
CA ALA A 189 -12.47 24.67 -0.44
C ALA A 189 -11.51 24.96 0.74
N ALA A 190 -11.08 23.94 1.48
CA ALA A 190 -10.09 24.06 2.55
C ALA A 190 -8.64 24.09 2.02
N ALA A 191 -8.37 23.48 0.87
CA ALA A 191 -7.05 23.46 0.25
C ALA A 191 -6.67 24.81 -0.39
N GLU A 192 -7.64 25.47 -1.06
CA GLU A 192 -7.43 26.73 -1.76
C GLU A 192 -6.84 27.87 -0.89
N PRO A 193 -7.33 28.15 0.34
CA PRO A 193 -6.74 29.17 1.21
C PRO A 193 -5.33 28.77 1.70
N VAL A 194 -5.04 27.47 1.86
CA VAL A 194 -3.71 26.98 2.27
C VAL A 194 -2.68 27.22 1.16
N PHE A 195 -3.01 26.87 -0.08
CA PHE A 195 -2.12 27.13 -1.23
C PHE A 195 -1.90 28.63 -1.46
N ASN A 196 -2.95 29.45 -1.35
CA ASN A 196 -2.83 30.89 -1.43
C ASN A 196 -2.00 31.48 -0.26
N ALA A 197 -2.11 30.92 0.93
CA ALA A 197 -1.28 31.30 2.07
C ALA A 197 0.20 30.96 1.84
N ILE A 198 0.52 29.79 1.26
CA ILE A 198 1.89 29.40 0.87
C ILE A 198 2.48 30.38 -0.14
N ALA A 199 1.74 30.67 -1.22
CA ALA A 199 2.21 31.59 -2.25
C ALA A 199 2.47 33.00 -1.67
N ARG A 200 1.56 33.50 -0.81
CA ARG A 200 1.72 34.80 -0.15
C ARG A 200 2.88 34.81 0.84
N SER A 201 3.06 33.77 1.66
CA SER A 201 4.15 33.71 2.63
C SER A 201 5.52 33.66 1.95
N LEU A 202 5.63 32.93 0.83
CA LEU A 202 6.87 32.89 0.03
C LEU A 202 7.21 34.25 -0.58
N VAL A 203 6.22 34.96 -1.11
CA VAL A 203 6.42 36.32 -1.65
C VAL A 203 6.80 37.31 -0.55
N ILE A 204 6.16 37.25 0.62
CA ILE A 204 6.48 38.13 1.75
C ILE A 204 7.89 37.84 2.30
N LEU A 205 8.27 36.57 2.44
CA LEU A 205 9.61 36.18 2.89
C LEU A 205 10.69 36.62 1.89
N LEU A 206 10.44 36.45 0.59
CA LEU A 206 11.35 36.90 -0.46
C LEU A 206 11.48 38.43 -0.48
N ALA A 207 10.37 39.16 -0.35
CA ALA A 207 10.38 40.61 -0.27
C ALA A 207 11.09 41.12 0.98
N ALA A 208 10.87 40.48 2.15
CA ALA A 208 11.57 40.80 3.38
C ALA A 208 13.08 40.53 3.28
N PHE A 209 13.47 39.41 2.66
CA PHE A 209 14.87 39.09 2.41
C PHE A 209 15.55 40.13 1.52
N ILE A 210 14.92 40.52 0.41
CA ILE A 210 15.43 41.56 -0.49
C ILE A 210 15.50 42.92 0.21
N ALA A 211 14.47 43.29 1.00
CA ALA A 211 14.46 44.56 1.72
C ALA A 211 15.54 44.64 2.80
N LEU A 212 15.76 43.56 3.57
CA LEU A 212 16.75 43.51 4.65
C LEU A 212 18.19 43.47 4.10
N THR A 213 18.42 42.73 3.02
CA THR A 213 19.72 42.72 2.33
C THR A 213 20.03 44.08 1.69
N PHE A 214 19.04 44.72 1.06
CA PHE A 214 19.19 46.06 0.50
C PHE A 214 19.43 47.12 1.60
N ALA A 215 18.71 47.07 2.71
CA ALA A 215 18.93 47.97 3.85
C ALA A 215 20.34 47.79 4.44
N SER A 216 20.79 46.56 4.62
CA SER A 216 22.15 46.25 5.08
C SER A 216 23.24 46.76 4.11
N TYR A 217 23.00 46.61 2.80
CA TYR A 217 23.88 47.14 1.76
C TYR A 217 23.97 48.67 1.80
N VAL A 218 22.85 49.38 1.93
CA VAL A 218 22.81 50.85 2.01
C VAL A 218 23.52 51.38 3.26
N VAL A 219 23.30 50.76 4.42
CA VAL A 219 23.98 51.13 5.68
C VAL A 219 25.49 50.89 5.57
N SER A 220 25.90 49.72 5.08
CA SER A 220 27.31 49.38 4.90
C SER A 220 28.01 50.34 3.93
N ARG A 221 27.35 50.70 2.82
CA ARG A 221 27.90 51.63 1.82
C ARG A 221 28.03 53.06 2.37
N LYS A 222 27.06 53.55 3.15
CA LYS A 222 27.16 54.88 3.78
C LYS A 222 28.29 54.96 4.81
N ILE A 223 28.48 53.91 5.62
CA ILE A 223 29.58 53.86 6.59
C ILE A 223 30.94 53.78 5.88
N ALA A 224 31.06 52.95 4.84
CA ALA A 224 32.28 52.80 4.07
C ALA A 224 32.74 54.11 3.41
N ASN A 225 31.84 54.81 2.71
CA ASN A 225 32.17 56.07 2.05
C ASN A 225 32.58 57.17 3.05
N HIS A 226 31.88 57.27 4.20
CA HIS A 226 32.18 58.30 5.21
C HIS A 226 33.54 58.09 5.89
N VAL A 227 33.99 56.85 6.05
CA VAL A 227 35.31 56.54 6.62
C VAL A 227 36.41 56.68 5.57
N SER A 228 36.19 56.17 4.35
CA SER A 228 37.18 56.25 3.26
C SER A 228 37.48 57.69 2.84
N ASP A 229 36.45 58.53 2.62
CA ASP A 229 36.66 59.92 2.16
C ASP A 229 37.48 60.74 3.18
N LYS A 230 37.27 60.51 4.48
CA LYS A 230 37.97 61.26 5.53
C LYS A 230 39.38 60.77 5.79
N ILE A 231 39.66 59.48 5.59
CA ILE A 231 41.04 58.97 5.59
C ILE A 231 41.81 59.57 4.41
N THR A 232 41.18 59.70 3.23
CA THR A 232 41.80 60.32 2.05
C THR A 232 42.08 61.81 2.28
N GLU A 233 41.14 62.57 2.85
CA GLU A 233 41.35 63.98 3.22
C GLU A 233 42.48 64.17 4.25
N MET A 234 42.52 63.32 5.29
CA MET A 234 43.60 63.32 6.27
C MET A 234 44.97 62.97 5.68
N THR A 235 44.99 62.03 4.72
CA THR A 235 46.22 61.65 4.00
C THR A 235 46.73 62.81 3.15
N HIS A 236 45.84 63.54 2.48
CA HIS A 236 46.20 64.72 1.71
C HIS A 236 46.75 65.86 2.59
N ALA A 237 46.13 66.10 3.75
CA ALA A 237 46.60 67.09 4.72
C ALA A 237 48.00 66.74 5.29
N MET A 238 48.25 65.45 5.59
CA MET A 238 49.56 64.97 6.01
C MET A 238 50.63 65.17 4.91
N GLN A 239 50.25 64.95 3.65
CA GLN A 239 51.15 65.13 2.52
C GLN A 239 51.53 66.60 2.29
N GLU A 240 50.58 67.53 2.42
CA GLU A 240 50.88 68.98 2.35
C GLU A 240 51.76 69.48 3.50
N ILE A 241 51.52 69.00 4.73
CA ILE A 241 52.36 69.32 5.90
C ILE A 241 53.79 68.80 5.69
N SER A 242 53.95 67.59 5.16
CA SER A 242 55.25 67.00 4.86
C SER A 242 56.03 67.76 3.77
N GLN A 243 55.32 68.41 2.84
CA GLN A 243 55.90 69.24 1.79
C GLN A 243 56.21 70.67 2.24
N GLY A 244 55.99 70.98 3.52
CA GLY A 244 56.43 72.22 4.14
C GLY A 244 55.42 73.36 4.09
N SER A 245 54.16 73.08 3.76
CA SER A 245 53.05 74.04 3.87
C SER A 245 52.66 74.20 5.33
N SER A 246 52.80 75.41 5.88
CA SER A 246 52.46 75.74 7.27
C SER A 246 51.02 76.22 7.46
N ASP A 247 50.27 76.36 6.36
CA ASP A 247 48.92 76.94 6.33
C ASP A 247 47.83 75.92 5.93
N THR A 248 48.14 74.62 5.99
CA THR A 248 47.18 73.55 5.69
C THR A 248 46.12 73.42 6.79
N VAL A 249 44.85 73.51 6.39
CA VAL A 249 43.69 73.29 7.26
C VAL A 249 43.52 71.78 7.48
N ILE A 250 43.56 71.33 8.73
CA ILE A 250 43.38 69.92 9.08
C ILE A 250 41.88 69.65 9.29
N PRO A 251 41.22 68.85 8.43
CA PRO A 251 39.78 68.60 8.55
C PRO A 251 39.45 67.67 9.73
N GLY A 252 38.31 67.91 10.40
CA GLY A 252 37.73 66.97 11.39
C GLY A 252 38.26 67.09 12.83
N ARG A 253 38.77 68.26 13.22
CA ARG A 253 39.39 68.53 14.53
C ARG A 253 38.44 68.35 15.73
N GLU A 254 37.18 68.73 15.52
CA GLU A 254 36.12 68.71 16.54
C GLU A 254 35.53 67.32 16.80
N ARG A 255 35.98 66.29 16.08
CA ARG A 255 35.43 64.92 16.20
C ARG A 255 35.89 64.19 17.45
N GLY A 256 34.99 63.42 18.04
CA GLY A 256 35.25 62.61 19.25
C GLY A 256 35.73 61.18 18.99
N ASP A 257 35.83 60.77 17.72
CA ASP A 257 36.20 59.42 17.30
C ASP A 257 37.71 59.29 16.98
N GLU A 258 38.15 58.10 16.56
CA GLU A 258 39.57 57.81 16.26
C GLU A 258 40.14 58.72 15.15
N ILE A 259 39.31 59.14 14.20
CA ILE A 259 39.69 60.07 13.12
C ILE A 259 39.93 61.47 13.70
N GLY A 260 39.12 61.93 14.65
CA GLY A 260 39.39 63.17 15.39
C GLY A 260 40.65 63.10 16.26
N ALA A 261 40.98 61.93 16.83
CA ALA A 261 42.24 61.73 17.54
C ALA A 261 43.44 61.84 16.59
N MET A 262 43.34 61.29 15.38
CA MET A 262 44.36 61.47 14.33
C MET A 262 44.48 62.95 13.90
N ALA A 263 43.37 63.67 13.73
CA ALA A 263 43.38 65.09 13.34
C ALA A 263 44.05 65.98 14.40
N ARG A 264 43.83 65.72 15.70
CA ARG A 264 44.53 66.40 16.80
C ARG A 264 46.01 66.05 16.86
N ALA A 265 46.38 64.79 16.60
CA ALA A 265 47.77 64.39 16.52
C ALA A 265 48.49 65.06 15.33
N LEU A 266 47.80 65.21 14.19
CA LEU A 266 48.32 65.89 13.00
C LEU A 266 48.53 67.40 13.23
N GLU A 267 47.72 68.03 14.08
CA GLU A 267 47.90 69.43 14.49
C GLU A 267 49.14 69.63 15.37
N VAL A 268 49.37 68.73 16.33
CA VAL A 268 50.61 68.72 17.13
C VAL A 268 51.83 68.52 16.23
N PHE A 269 51.71 67.68 15.20
CA PHE A 269 52.76 67.47 14.19
C PHE A 269 53.02 68.71 13.32
N ARG A 270 51.98 69.41 12.82
CA ARG A 270 52.11 70.69 12.10
C ARG A 270 52.80 71.76 12.95
N ASN A 271 52.39 71.92 14.20
CA ASN A 271 52.97 72.91 15.12
C ASN A 271 54.42 72.57 15.46
N SER A 272 54.75 71.27 15.58
CA SER A 272 56.13 70.80 15.83
C SER A 272 57.03 70.99 14.60
N ALA A 273 56.52 70.80 13.38
CA ALA A 273 57.25 71.05 12.14
C ALA A 273 57.57 72.54 11.90
N GLN A 274 56.78 73.44 12.50
CA GLN A 274 57.00 74.89 12.46
C GLN A 274 58.08 75.33 13.48
N THR A 275 58.13 74.71 14.66
CA THR A 275 59.19 74.93 15.66
C THR A 275 60.54 74.28 15.27
N LEU A 276 60.53 73.16 14.53
CA LEU A 276 61.75 72.48 14.08
C LEU A 276 62.56 73.25 13.01
N ARG A 277 61.93 74.22 12.32
CA ARG A 277 62.60 75.08 11.31
C ARG A 277 63.37 76.26 11.91
N GLU A 278 63.16 76.59 13.19
CA GLU A 278 63.93 77.65 13.89
C GLU A 278 65.09 77.09 14.73
N MET A 279 65.13 75.78 14.99
CA MET A 279 66.18 75.11 15.77
C MET A 279 67.19 74.33 14.92
N THR A 280 67.31 74.65 13.63
CA THR A 280 68.30 74.06 12.70
C THR A 280 69.46 75.02 12.44
N ASP A 281 70.02 75.62 13.49
CA ASP A 281 71.41 76.10 13.48
C ASP A 281 71.88 76.50 14.89
N ALA A 282 71.87 75.55 15.82
CA ALA A 282 72.86 75.54 16.89
C ALA A 282 72.87 74.19 17.61
N ARG A 283 74.05 73.57 17.56
CA ARG A 283 74.57 72.64 18.57
C ARG A 283 74.34 71.16 18.33
N THR A 284 74.90 70.73 17.21
CA THR A 284 75.81 69.57 17.15
C THR A 284 76.66 69.50 18.43
N ARG A 285 76.39 68.47 19.25
CA ARG A 285 77.15 67.92 20.39
C ARG A 285 76.71 68.36 21.79
N GLU A 286 75.79 67.57 22.32
CA GLU A 286 75.74 66.94 23.66
C GLU A 286 74.68 65.83 23.51
N VAL A 287 74.94 64.74 22.79
CA VAL A 287 75.50 63.48 23.32
C VAL A 287 75.39 63.41 24.84
N GLU A 288 74.65 62.41 25.32
CA GLU A 288 74.98 61.54 26.47
C GLU A 288 73.80 61.22 27.43
N GLU A 289 72.51 61.23 27.03
CA GLU A 289 71.44 60.86 28.00
C GLU A 289 70.20 60.09 27.50
N GLN A 290 70.28 59.33 26.41
CA GLN A 290 69.19 58.39 26.03
C GLN A 290 69.66 56.97 25.67
N LEU A 291 70.78 56.52 26.25
CA LEU A 291 71.14 55.10 26.27
C LEU A 291 70.36 54.27 27.31
N VAL A 292 69.48 54.90 28.12
CA VAL A 292 68.64 54.18 29.11
C VAL A 292 67.27 53.78 28.54
N GLN A 293 66.79 54.41 27.46
CA GLN A 293 65.47 54.10 26.88
C GLN A 293 65.50 53.11 25.70
N GLN A 294 66.67 52.54 25.41
CA GLN A 294 66.84 51.55 24.35
C GLN A 294 66.77 50.10 24.85
N GLN A 295 66.87 49.88 26.18
CA GLN A 295 66.69 48.56 26.79
C GLN A 295 65.20 48.22 27.01
N ASP A 296 64.38 49.19 27.41
CA ASP A 296 62.95 48.97 27.73
C ASP A 296 62.08 48.72 26.47
N ILE A 297 62.37 49.39 25.36
CA ILE A 297 61.67 49.17 24.07
C ILE A 297 62.04 47.81 23.47
N SER A 298 63.28 47.35 23.66
CA SER A 298 63.74 46.04 23.19
C SER A 298 63.14 44.89 24.02
N GLU A 299 63.05 45.05 25.34
CA GLU A 299 62.38 44.09 26.22
C GLU A 299 60.85 44.02 25.99
N GLN A 300 60.20 45.16 25.76
CA GLN A 300 58.76 45.19 25.43
C GLN A 300 58.47 44.58 24.05
N MET A 301 59.31 44.82 23.04
CA MET A 301 59.16 44.18 21.73
C MET A 301 59.41 42.68 21.76
N LEU A 302 60.37 42.21 22.58
CA LEU A 302 60.60 40.78 22.78
C LEU A 302 59.42 40.11 23.48
N LYS A 303 58.85 40.72 24.53
CA LYS A 303 57.62 40.23 25.18
C LYS A 303 56.44 40.18 24.22
N LEU A 304 56.19 41.24 23.46
CA LEU A 304 55.08 41.29 22.51
C LEU A 304 55.21 40.26 21.38
N ARG A 305 56.43 40.03 20.88
CA ARG A 305 56.73 38.98 19.90
C ARG A 305 56.53 37.58 20.47
N HIS A 306 56.95 37.35 21.70
CA HIS A 306 56.77 36.08 22.40
C HIS A 306 55.29 35.80 22.67
N GLU A 307 54.52 36.77 23.18
CA GLU A 307 53.07 36.64 23.38
C GLU A 307 52.33 36.38 22.06
N LYS A 308 52.73 37.05 20.98
CA LYS A 308 52.14 36.83 19.64
C LYS A 308 52.52 35.45 19.07
N SER A 309 53.75 34.99 19.30
CA SER A 309 54.20 33.64 18.93
C SER A 309 53.37 32.59 19.67
N GLN A 310 53.23 32.71 21.00
CA GLN A 310 52.42 31.81 21.82
C GLN A 310 50.95 31.78 21.41
N LEU A 311 50.37 32.93 21.05
CA LEU A 311 49.00 33.00 20.54
C LEU A 311 48.84 32.26 19.21
N LEU A 312 49.78 32.45 18.28
CA LEU A 312 49.77 31.76 16.98
C LEU A 312 49.96 30.25 17.15
N GLU A 313 50.81 29.83 18.08
CA GLU A 313 51.04 28.42 18.39
C GLU A 313 49.80 27.78 19.04
N GLY A 314 49.16 28.48 20.01
CA GLY A 314 47.90 28.02 20.61
C GLY A 314 46.73 27.98 19.63
N LEU A 315 46.64 28.94 18.70
CA LEU A 315 45.65 28.91 17.61
C LEU A 315 45.93 27.77 16.62
N ALA A 316 47.20 27.50 16.31
CA ALA A 316 47.60 26.38 15.46
C ALA A 316 47.25 25.03 16.11
N ASP A 317 47.49 24.87 17.41
CA ASP A 317 47.14 23.66 18.16
C ASP A 317 45.62 23.45 18.21
N GLY A 318 44.85 24.50 18.54
CA GLY A 318 43.38 24.41 18.57
C GLY A 318 42.78 24.10 17.19
N PHE A 319 43.36 24.65 16.13
CA PHE A 319 42.98 24.35 14.75
C PHE A 319 43.38 22.92 14.34
N GLU A 320 44.58 22.46 14.70
CA GLU A 320 45.05 21.10 14.43
C GLU A 320 44.14 20.04 15.05
N VAL A 321 43.76 20.23 16.32
CA VAL A 321 42.83 19.32 17.02
C VAL A 321 41.45 19.33 16.33
N SER A 322 40.85 20.50 16.14
CA SER A 322 39.48 20.60 15.60
C SER A 322 39.37 20.05 14.18
N VAL A 323 40.33 20.37 13.31
CA VAL A 323 40.34 19.88 11.92
C VAL A 323 40.73 18.40 11.88
N GLY A 324 41.67 17.96 12.72
CA GLY A 324 42.06 16.56 12.84
C GLY A 324 40.90 15.65 13.28
N GLU A 325 40.09 16.09 14.24
CA GLU A 325 38.88 15.39 14.68
C GLU A 325 37.83 15.29 13.56
N LEU A 326 37.56 16.39 12.85
CA LEU A 326 36.61 16.40 11.74
C LEU A 326 37.06 15.48 10.59
N ILE A 327 38.34 15.53 10.20
CA ILE A 327 38.88 14.65 9.14
C ILE A 327 38.73 13.18 9.56
N THR A 328 39.08 12.86 10.80
CA THR A 328 38.95 11.49 11.33
C THR A 328 37.50 11.02 11.31
N ALA A 329 36.55 11.89 11.70
CA ALA A 329 35.13 11.60 11.65
C ALA A 329 34.62 11.38 10.21
N VAL A 330 35.07 12.18 9.24
CA VAL A 330 34.71 12.04 7.83
C VAL A 330 35.29 10.75 7.23
N SER A 331 36.55 10.41 7.54
CA SER A 331 37.16 9.15 7.13
C SER A 331 36.41 7.95 7.70
N ALA A 332 36.07 7.97 8.98
CA ALA A 332 35.30 6.91 9.63
C ALA A 332 33.89 6.76 9.02
N ALA A 333 33.19 7.87 8.76
CA ALA A 333 31.90 7.86 8.09
C ALA A 333 32.00 7.29 6.67
N SER A 334 33.07 7.62 5.93
CA SER A 334 33.33 7.11 4.59
C SER A 334 33.58 5.60 4.59
N GLU A 335 34.38 5.08 5.53
CA GLU A 335 34.60 3.65 5.70
C GLU A 335 33.30 2.91 6.05
N GLN A 336 32.48 3.50 6.93
CA GLN A 336 31.19 2.94 7.29
C GLN A 336 30.22 2.90 6.09
N LEU A 337 30.17 3.96 5.27
CA LEU A 337 29.39 3.97 4.04
C LEU A 337 29.84 2.88 3.06
N LYS A 338 31.15 2.66 2.91
CA LYS A 338 31.68 1.56 2.07
C LYS A 338 31.25 0.19 2.60
N ALA A 339 31.29 -0.01 3.92
CA ALA A 339 30.87 -1.26 4.54
C ALA A 339 29.37 -1.52 4.33
N THR A 340 28.52 -0.51 4.57
CA THR A 340 27.08 -0.60 4.33
C THR A 340 26.76 -0.87 2.86
N SER A 341 27.45 -0.21 1.93
CA SER A 341 27.24 -0.43 0.50
C SER A 341 27.63 -1.84 0.07
N LYS A 342 28.74 -2.40 0.58
CA LYS A 342 29.08 -3.81 0.35
C LYS A 342 28.01 -4.77 0.87
N GLN A 343 27.40 -4.46 2.01
CA GLN A 343 26.27 -5.25 2.53
C GLN A 343 25.05 -5.13 1.61
N MET A 344 24.76 -3.94 1.07
CA MET A 344 23.69 -3.74 0.10
C MET A 344 23.89 -4.56 -1.17
N VAL A 345 25.09 -4.55 -1.76
CA VAL A 345 25.42 -5.39 -2.94
C VAL A 345 25.20 -6.87 -2.62
N SER A 346 25.72 -7.35 -1.50
CA SER A 346 25.54 -8.76 -1.08
C SER A 346 24.06 -9.13 -0.89
N LEU A 347 23.25 -8.24 -0.33
CA LEU A 347 21.81 -8.45 -0.16
C LEU A 347 21.06 -8.43 -1.50
N ALA A 348 21.45 -7.55 -2.42
CA ALA A 348 20.91 -7.49 -3.78
C ALA A 348 21.23 -8.79 -4.55
N ASP A 349 22.47 -9.27 -4.50
CA ASP A 349 22.88 -10.54 -5.11
C ASP A 349 22.11 -11.73 -4.50
N GLY A 350 21.95 -11.74 -3.17
CA GLY A 350 21.14 -12.73 -2.48
C GLY A 350 19.68 -12.72 -2.94
N SER A 351 19.09 -11.53 -3.08
CA SER A 351 17.71 -11.35 -3.55
C SER A 351 17.54 -11.81 -5.01
N ASN A 352 18.52 -11.52 -5.87
CA ASN A 352 18.55 -12.00 -7.26
C ASN A 352 18.59 -13.53 -7.35
N ASN A 353 19.45 -14.18 -6.56
CA ASN A 353 19.53 -15.65 -6.53
C ASN A 353 18.23 -16.29 -6.02
N GLN A 354 17.60 -15.67 -5.02
CA GLN A 354 16.32 -16.11 -4.48
C GLN A 354 15.19 -15.93 -5.53
N ALA A 355 15.19 -14.80 -6.25
CA ALA A 355 14.25 -14.53 -7.32
C ALA A 355 14.39 -15.52 -8.48
N ASP A 356 15.62 -15.87 -8.87
CA ASP A 356 15.90 -16.87 -9.91
C ASP A 356 15.39 -18.26 -9.49
N SER A 357 15.71 -18.69 -8.26
CA SER A 357 15.21 -19.96 -7.71
C SER A 357 13.68 -20.01 -7.66
N ALA A 358 13.04 -18.90 -7.26
CA ALA A 358 11.59 -18.79 -7.27
C ALA A 358 11.03 -18.82 -8.70
N SER A 359 11.69 -18.19 -9.67
CA SER A 359 11.27 -18.20 -11.08
C SER A 359 11.27 -19.62 -11.65
N GLN A 360 12.33 -20.40 -11.39
CA GLN A 360 12.38 -21.81 -11.79
C GLN A 360 11.28 -22.65 -11.14
N ALA A 361 10.94 -22.37 -9.87
CA ALA A 361 9.82 -23.02 -9.21
C ALA A 361 8.48 -22.62 -9.85
N MET A 362 8.31 -21.35 -10.24
CA MET A 362 7.13 -20.85 -10.93
C MET A 362 6.95 -21.43 -12.34
N GLU A 363 8.04 -21.67 -13.08
CA GLU A 363 7.99 -22.38 -14.37
C GLU A 363 7.44 -23.79 -14.20
N LYS A 364 7.93 -24.52 -13.19
CA LYS A 364 7.40 -25.87 -12.85
C LYS A 364 5.94 -25.81 -12.41
N ALA A 365 5.57 -24.82 -11.59
CA ALA A 365 4.18 -24.63 -11.17
C ALA A 365 3.27 -24.39 -12.38
N THR A 366 3.69 -23.55 -13.33
CA THR A 366 2.94 -23.26 -14.57
C THR A 366 2.78 -24.51 -15.43
N ALA A 367 3.83 -25.32 -15.57
CA ALA A 367 3.75 -26.59 -16.28
C ALA A 367 2.75 -27.56 -15.61
N ASN A 368 2.77 -27.65 -14.27
CA ASN A 368 1.84 -28.48 -13.51
C ASN A 368 0.39 -28.00 -13.62
N VAL A 369 0.16 -26.68 -13.60
CA VAL A 369 -1.16 -26.09 -13.80
C VAL A 369 -1.70 -26.40 -15.20
N THR A 370 -0.85 -26.30 -16.23
CA THR A 370 -1.22 -26.65 -17.61
C THR A 370 -1.59 -28.13 -17.72
N ALA A 371 -0.81 -29.02 -17.07
CA ALA A 371 -1.12 -30.44 -17.02
C ALA A 371 -2.42 -30.73 -16.26
N ALA A 372 -2.69 -30.02 -15.15
CA ALA A 372 -3.92 -30.13 -14.40
C ALA A 372 -5.13 -29.65 -15.21
N ALA A 373 -4.99 -28.58 -15.99
CA ALA A 373 -6.05 -28.11 -16.90
C ALA A 373 -6.40 -29.19 -17.93
N ALA A 374 -5.40 -29.76 -18.60
CA ALA A 374 -5.61 -30.83 -19.58
C ALA A 374 -6.27 -32.08 -18.95
N ALA A 375 -5.86 -32.47 -17.73
CA ALA A 375 -6.48 -33.58 -17.00
C ALA A 375 -7.93 -33.27 -16.61
N THR A 376 -8.25 -32.01 -16.32
CA THR A 376 -9.62 -31.57 -15.97
C THR A 376 -10.52 -31.58 -17.19
N ASP A 377 -10.03 -31.18 -18.37
CA ASP A 377 -10.76 -31.31 -19.64
C ASP A 377 -11.06 -32.78 -19.97
N GLU A 378 -10.07 -33.67 -19.81
CA GLU A 378 -10.27 -35.11 -20.01
C GLU A 378 -11.27 -35.69 -19.00
N PHE A 379 -11.22 -35.23 -17.75
CA PHE A 379 -12.17 -35.62 -16.71
C PHE A 379 -13.61 -35.18 -17.04
N ALA A 380 -13.80 -33.96 -17.56
CA ALA A 380 -15.11 -33.46 -18.00
C ALA A 380 -15.69 -34.30 -19.15
N LEU A 381 -14.85 -34.69 -20.12
CA LEU A 381 -15.25 -35.60 -21.20
C LEU A 381 -15.67 -36.98 -20.65
N SER A 382 -14.92 -37.52 -19.70
CA SER A 382 -15.22 -38.80 -19.05
C SER A 382 -16.55 -38.75 -18.29
N ILE A 383 -16.81 -37.70 -17.52
CA ILE A 383 -18.09 -37.45 -16.82
C ILE A 383 -19.25 -37.43 -17.81
N SER A 384 -19.12 -36.69 -18.92
CA SER A 384 -20.17 -36.61 -19.94
C SER A 384 -20.48 -37.99 -20.55
N GLU A 385 -19.46 -38.82 -20.80
CA GLU A 385 -19.66 -40.15 -21.35
C GLU A 385 -20.28 -41.11 -20.33
N ILE A 386 -19.88 -41.05 -19.06
CA ILE A 386 -20.50 -41.85 -18.00
C ILE A 386 -21.98 -41.47 -17.82
N SER A 387 -22.30 -40.17 -17.86
CA SER A 387 -23.69 -39.69 -17.79
C SER A 387 -24.54 -40.27 -18.93
N ARG A 388 -24.00 -40.22 -20.17
CA ARG A 388 -24.64 -40.81 -21.35
C ARG A 388 -24.86 -42.31 -21.21
N GLN A 389 -23.86 -43.05 -20.73
CA GLN A 389 -23.94 -44.50 -20.52
C GLN A 389 -24.92 -44.88 -19.40
N ALA A 390 -24.97 -44.11 -18.32
CA ALA A 390 -25.92 -44.32 -17.24
C ALA A 390 -27.37 -44.11 -17.72
N SER A 391 -27.62 -43.04 -18.48
CA SER A 391 -28.93 -42.77 -19.08
C SER A 391 -29.36 -43.86 -20.08
N ALA A 392 -28.43 -44.34 -20.91
CA ALA A 392 -28.66 -45.45 -21.83
C ALA A 392 -28.98 -46.75 -21.06
N SER A 393 -28.29 -47.02 -19.96
CA SER A 393 -28.53 -48.20 -19.11
C SER A 393 -29.90 -48.15 -18.43
N ALA A 394 -30.32 -46.98 -17.93
CA ALA A 394 -31.67 -46.80 -17.37
C ALA A 394 -32.76 -47.02 -18.43
N THR A 395 -32.54 -46.56 -19.67
CA THR A 395 -33.47 -46.80 -20.78
C THR A 395 -33.55 -48.28 -21.13
N LEU A 396 -32.40 -48.95 -21.24
CA LEU A 396 -32.35 -50.40 -21.51
C LEU A 396 -33.05 -51.22 -20.43
N ALA A 397 -32.90 -50.83 -19.15
CA ALA A 397 -33.60 -51.47 -18.04
C ALA A 397 -35.13 -51.35 -18.20
N ARG A 398 -35.66 -50.16 -18.54
CA ARG A 398 -37.10 -49.95 -18.78
C ARG A 398 -37.63 -50.79 -19.95
N ASP A 399 -36.87 -50.87 -21.03
CA ASP A 399 -37.22 -51.69 -22.19
C ASP A 399 -37.25 -53.18 -21.82
N ALA A 400 -36.27 -53.64 -21.04
CA ALA A 400 -36.21 -55.00 -20.54
C ALA A 400 -37.39 -55.32 -19.60
N THR A 401 -37.79 -54.41 -18.71
CA THR A 401 -38.98 -54.56 -17.87
C THR A 401 -40.23 -54.76 -18.72
N THR A 402 -40.39 -54.00 -19.80
CA THR A 402 -41.52 -54.13 -20.73
C THR A 402 -41.53 -55.49 -21.42
N LEU A 403 -40.37 -55.97 -21.86
CA LEU A 403 -40.23 -57.29 -22.50
C LEU A 403 -40.57 -58.43 -21.53
N VAL A 404 -40.07 -58.36 -20.29
CA VAL A 404 -40.33 -59.37 -19.25
C VAL A 404 -41.81 -59.35 -18.84
N ALA A 405 -42.45 -58.18 -18.76
CA ALA A 405 -43.89 -58.08 -18.52
C ALA A 405 -44.73 -58.76 -19.61
N SER A 406 -44.32 -58.63 -20.89
CA SER A 406 -44.95 -59.35 -21.99
C SER A 406 -44.73 -60.88 -21.88
N ALA A 407 -43.52 -61.31 -21.52
CA ALA A 407 -43.24 -62.74 -21.29
C ALA A 407 -44.08 -63.31 -20.14
N ASN A 408 -44.22 -62.57 -19.04
CA ASN A 408 -45.04 -62.98 -17.90
C ASN A 408 -46.52 -63.10 -18.28
N THR A 409 -47.02 -62.20 -19.14
CA THR A 409 -48.39 -62.28 -19.68
C THR A 409 -48.58 -63.58 -20.48
N ARG A 410 -47.63 -63.93 -21.35
CA ARG A 410 -47.68 -65.18 -22.13
C ARG A 410 -47.61 -66.43 -21.25
N MET A 411 -46.86 -66.41 -20.15
CA MET A 411 -46.83 -67.51 -19.19
C MET A 411 -48.18 -67.67 -18.47
N ASN A 412 -48.83 -66.56 -18.11
CA ASN A 412 -50.18 -66.60 -17.54
C ASN A 412 -51.21 -67.17 -18.54
N ASP A 413 -51.11 -66.81 -19.82
CA ASP A 413 -51.98 -67.36 -20.87
C ASP A 413 -51.72 -68.87 -21.07
N LEU A 414 -50.47 -69.31 -21.02
CA LEU A 414 -50.11 -70.72 -21.09
C LEU A 414 -50.63 -71.50 -19.87
N ALA A 415 -50.57 -70.91 -18.68
CA ALA A 415 -51.10 -71.51 -17.46
C ALA A 415 -52.61 -71.73 -17.56
N LYS A 416 -53.36 -70.73 -18.07
CA LYS A 416 -54.81 -70.85 -18.32
C LYS A 416 -55.12 -71.92 -19.37
N ALA A 417 -54.40 -71.94 -20.49
CA ALA A 417 -54.58 -72.98 -21.51
C ALA A 417 -54.30 -74.38 -20.94
N GLY A 418 -53.29 -74.50 -20.08
CA GLY A 418 -53.00 -75.73 -19.35
C GLY A 418 -54.14 -76.16 -18.42
N GLU A 419 -54.80 -75.21 -17.74
CA GLU A 419 -55.98 -75.47 -16.89
C GLU A 419 -57.15 -75.99 -17.72
N GLU A 420 -57.49 -75.32 -18.83
CA GLU A 420 -58.56 -75.72 -19.76
C GLU A 420 -58.34 -77.14 -20.33
N ILE A 421 -57.12 -77.46 -20.76
CA ILE A 421 -56.79 -78.82 -21.25
C ILE A 421 -56.90 -79.84 -20.11
N GLY A 422 -56.52 -79.46 -18.88
CA GLY A 422 -56.68 -80.28 -17.69
C GLY A 422 -58.14 -80.64 -17.40
N GLU A 423 -59.05 -79.66 -17.52
CA GLU A 423 -60.49 -79.88 -17.39
C GLU A 423 -61.04 -80.84 -18.46
N ILE A 424 -60.61 -80.66 -19.72
CA ILE A 424 -60.98 -81.54 -20.83
C ILE A 424 -60.49 -82.98 -20.58
N ALA A 425 -59.24 -83.15 -20.13
CA ALA A 425 -58.71 -84.47 -19.77
C ALA A 425 -59.52 -85.11 -18.64
N GLY A 426 -59.86 -84.36 -17.58
CA GLY A 426 -60.73 -84.85 -16.50
C GLY A 426 -62.11 -85.30 -17.00
N LEU A 427 -62.70 -84.57 -17.94
CA LEU A 427 -63.97 -84.94 -18.58
C LEU A 427 -63.84 -86.24 -19.40
N ILE A 428 -62.79 -86.37 -20.22
CA ILE A 428 -62.54 -87.58 -21.02
C ILE A 428 -62.34 -88.79 -20.10
N GLN A 429 -61.61 -88.63 -18.99
CA GLN A 429 -61.42 -89.68 -18.01
C GLN A 429 -62.75 -90.12 -17.40
N THR A 430 -63.62 -89.17 -17.06
CA THR A 430 -64.98 -89.43 -16.57
C THR A 430 -65.83 -90.18 -17.61
N ILE A 431 -65.74 -89.79 -18.88
CA ILE A 431 -66.43 -90.48 -19.99
C ILE A 431 -65.91 -91.92 -20.13
N ALA A 432 -64.59 -92.13 -20.13
CA ALA A 432 -63.98 -93.45 -20.22
C ALA A 432 -64.41 -94.37 -19.07
N GLN A 433 -64.46 -93.85 -17.84
CA GLN A 433 -64.97 -94.60 -16.68
C GLN A 433 -66.45 -94.99 -16.85
N ARG A 434 -67.30 -94.07 -17.32
CA ARG A 434 -68.71 -94.38 -17.62
C ARG A 434 -68.86 -95.41 -18.73
N THR A 435 -68.06 -95.30 -19.80
CA THR A 435 -68.05 -96.26 -20.91
C THR A 435 -67.61 -97.64 -20.45
N ASN A 436 -66.59 -97.73 -19.59
CA ASN A 436 -66.16 -98.99 -18.99
C ASN A 436 -67.27 -99.64 -18.15
N LEU A 437 -68.01 -98.85 -17.36
CA LEU A 437 -69.16 -99.34 -16.59
C LEU A 437 -70.32 -99.79 -17.49
N LEU A 438 -70.62 -99.05 -18.56
CA LEU A 438 -71.63 -99.44 -19.55
C LEU A 438 -71.25 -100.73 -20.28
N ALA A 439 -69.98 -100.85 -20.69
CA ALA A 439 -69.44 -102.04 -21.34
C ALA A 439 -69.46 -103.26 -20.39
N LEU A 440 -69.17 -103.06 -19.11
CA LEU A 440 -69.31 -104.10 -18.09
C LEU A 440 -70.76 -104.57 -17.96
N ASN A 441 -71.71 -103.65 -17.87
CA ASN A 441 -73.14 -103.98 -17.82
C ASN A 441 -73.60 -104.73 -19.08
N ALA A 442 -73.12 -104.32 -20.26
CA ALA A 442 -73.39 -104.99 -21.53
C ALA A 442 -72.79 -106.41 -21.57
N SER A 443 -71.56 -106.60 -21.08
CA SER A 443 -70.94 -107.93 -20.95
C SER A 443 -71.73 -108.86 -20.02
N ILE A 444 -72.28 -108.32 -18.93
CA ILE A 444 -73.14 -109.08 -18.01
C ILE A 444 -74.43 -109.51 -18.71
N GLU A 445 -75.12 -108.61 -19.41
CA GLU A 445 -76.36 -108.95 -20.12
C GLU A 445 -76.11 -109.90 -21.31
N ALA A 446 -74.97 -109.74 -22.00
CA ALA A 446 -74.54 -110.67 -23.06
C ALA A 446 -74.26 -112.08 -22.52
N ALA A 447 -73.67 -112.20 -21.33
CA ALA A 447 -73.53 -113.48 -20.63
C ALA A 447 -74.88 -114.08 -20.22
N ARG A 448 -75.87 -113.23 -19.89
CA ARG A 448 -77.24 -113.64 -19.54
C ARG A 448 -78.04 -114.17 -20.74
N GLY A 449 -77.72 -113.69 -21.95
CA GLY A 449 -78.33 -114.12 -23.22
C GLY A 449 -77.84 -115.48 -23.77
N GLY A 450 -76.92 -116.18 -23.08
CA GLY A 450 -76.45 -117.50 -23.48
C GLY A 450 -75.73 -117.52 -24.85
N GLU A 451 -75.99 -118.52 -25.69
CA GLU A 451 -75.32 -118.63 -27.01
C GLU A 451 -75.65 -117.49 -27.97
N ALA A 452 -76.85 -116.88 -27.87
CA ALA A 452 -77.27 -115.76 -28.70
C ALA A 452 -76.50 -114.45 -28.38
N GLY A 453 -75.91 -114.35 -27.19
CA GLY A 453 -75.17 -113.16 -26.72
C GLY A 453 -73.67 -113.17 -27.01
N ARG A 454 -73.10 -114.26 -27.57
CA ARG A 454 -71.65 -114.41 -27.76
C ARG A 454 -71.00 -113.28 -28.57
N GLY A 455 -71.63 -112.85 -29.67
CA GLY A 455 -71.11 -111.74 -30.49
C GLY A 455 -71.12 -110.41 -29.73
N PHE A 456 -72.17 -110.15 -28.96
CA PHE A 456 -72.27 -108.97 -28.10
C PHE A 456 -71.26 -108.99 -26.95
N ALA A 457 -70.96 -110.16 -26.38
CA ALA A 457 -69.96 -110.30 -25.31
C ALA A 457 -68.55 -109.93 -25.79
N VAL A 458 -68.18 -110.29 -27.03
CA VAL A 458 -66.88 -109.91 -27.63
C VAL A 458 -66.80 -108.40 -27.80
N VAL A 459 -67.83 -107.78 -28.39
CA VAL A 459 -67.87 -106.31 -28.57
C VAL A 459 -67.84 -105.59 -27.22
N ALA A 460 -68.58 -106.05 -26.23
CA ALA A 460 -68.59 -105.44 -24.90
C ALA A 460 -67.23 -105.57 -24.18
N SER A 461 -66.50 -106.68 -24.38
CA SER A 461 -65.12 -106.83 -23.89
C SER A 461 -64.14 -105.87 -24.58
N GLU A 462 -64.25 -105.72 -25.91
CA GLU A 462 -63.41 -104.79 -26.68
C GLU A 462 -63.65 -103.33 -26.27
N VAL A 463 -64.92 -102.93 -26.12
CA VAL A 463 -65.28 -101.58 -25.65
C VAL A 463 -64.77 -101.35 -24.22
N LYS A 464 -64.83 -102.37 -23.36
CA LYS A 464 -64.30 -102.31 -21.99
C LYS A 464 -62.79 -102.09 -22.00
N GLU A 465 -62.06 -102.82 -22.84
CA GLU A 465 -60.61 -102.69 -22.97
C GLU A 465 -60.21 -101.31 -23.54
N LEU A 466 -60.87 -100.84 -24.59
CA LEU A 466 -60.68 -99.49 -25.14
C LEU A 466 -60.97 -98.40 -24.12
N ALA A 467 -62.01 -98.56 -23.30
CA ALA A 467 -62.34 -97.62 -22.23
C ALA A 467 -61.28 -97.59 -21.13
N MET A 468 -60.73 -98.74 -20.75
CA MET A 468 -59.58 -98.82 -19.82
C MET A 468 -58.32 -98.19 -20.40
N GLN A 469 -57.98 -98.48 -21.67
CA GLN A 469 -56.86 -97.86 -22.36
C GLN A 469 -57.02 -96.34 -22.44
N THR A 470 -58.22 -95.86 -22.76
CA THR A 470 -58.54 -94.43 -22.78
C THR A 470 -58.33 -93.81 -21.40
N SER A 471 -58.88 -94.41 -20.34
CA SER A 471 -58.71 -93.91 -18.96
C SER A 471 -57.23 -93.82 -18.56
N ASN A 472 -56.42 -94.83 -18.90
CA ASN A 472 -54.98 -94.83 -18.61
C ASN A 472 -54.24 -93.76 -19.41
N ALA A 473 -54.54 -93.63 -20.70
CA ALA A 473 -53.95 -92.61 -21.56
C ALA A 473 -54.30 -91.20 -21.06
N THR A 474 -55.56 -90.95 -20.69
CA THR A 474 -55.99 -89.67 -20.15
C THR A 474 -55.37 -89.36 -18.79
N SER A 475 -55.17 -90.36 -17.93
CA SER A 475 -54.44 -90.18 -16.66
C SER A 475 -52.99 -89.76 -16.90
N SER A 476 -52.31 -90.35 -17.89
CA SER A 476 -50.94 -89.97 -18.26
C SER A 476 -50.90 -88.55 -18.85
N VAL A 477 -51.88 -88.18 -19.67
CA VAL A 477 -52.03 -86.80 -20.20
C VAL A 477 -52.24 -85.80 -19.06
N ALA A 478 -53.09 -86.11 -18.08
CA ALA A 478 -53.32 -85.25 -16.91
C ALA A 478 -52.03 -85.03 -16.10
N GLU A 479 -51.21 -86.07 -15.89
CA GLU A 479 -49.91 -85.96 -15.24
C GLU A 479 -48.94 -85.04 -16.00
N LYS A 480 -48.92 -85.13 -17.34
CA LYS A 480 -48.11 -84.24 -18.19
C LYS A 480 -48.60 -82.80 -18.14
N ILE A 481 -49.91 -82.57 -18.12
CA ILE A 481 -50.49 -81.23 -17.98
C ILE A 481 -50.12 -80.63 -16.64
N GLN A 482 -50.22 -81.40 -15.53
CA GLN A 482 -49.82 -80.94 -14.21
C GLN A 482 -48.34 -80.52 -14.20
N THR A 483 -47.47 -81.34 -14.77
CA THR A 483 -46.03 -81.03 -14.89
C THR A 483 -45.80 -79.74 -15.69
N MET A 484 -46.53 -79.53 -16.80
CA MET A 484 -46.44 -78.29 -17.59
C MET A 484 -46.94 -77.07 -16.81
N GLN A 485 -48.04 -77.19 -16.08
CA GLN A 485 -48.58 -76.10 -15.25
C GLN A 485 -47.59 -75.71 -14.14
N ASP A 486 -47.01 -76.69 -13.45
CA ASP A 486 -46.04 -76.43 -12.39
C ASP A 486 -44.76 -75.78 -12.94
N SER A 487 -44.26 -76.24 -14.09
CA SER A 487 -43.13 -75.60 -14.78
C SER A 487 -43.48 -74.16 -15.20
N THR A 488 -44.69 -73.92 -15.71
CA THR A 488 -45.14 -72.59 -16.13
C THR A 488 -45.22 -71.63 -14.94
N ARG A 489 -45.73 -72.10 -13.80
CA ARG A 489 -45.80 -71.32 -12.55
C ARG A 489 -44.42 -71.01 -12.00
N SER A 490 -43.49 -71.97 -12.05
CA SER A 490 -42.09 -71.74 -11.69
C SER A 490 -41.45 -70.67 -12.57
N SER A 491 -41.60 -70.78 -13.90
CA SER A 491 -41.07 -69.78 -14.84
C SER A 491 -41.66 -68.39 -14.64
N ALA A 492 -42.96 -68.28 -14.30
CA ALA A 492 -43.57 -67.00 -13.96
C ALA A 492 -42.95 -66.39 -12.68
N GLY A 493 -42.63 -67.22 -11.67
CA GLY A 493 -41.91 -66.79 -10.47
C GLY A 493 -40.48 -66.30 -10.77
N ASP A 494 -39.77 -66.99 -11.64
CA ASP A 494 -38.43 -66.58 -12.10
C ASP A 494 -38.49 -65.23 -12.84
N LEU A 495 -39.50 -65.05 -13.72
CA LEU A 495 -39.71 -63.78 -14.43
C LEU A 495 -40.00 -62.63 -13.46
N SER A 496 -40.79 -62.85 -12.41
CA SER A 496 -41.03 -61.83 -11.37
C SER A 496 -39.73 -61.42 -10.67
N SER A 497 -38.88 -62.38 -10.34
CA SER A 497 -37.58 -62.11 -9.70
C SER A 497 -36.64 -61.32 -10.64
N ILE A 498 -36.71 -61.59 -11.94
CA ILE A 498 -35.97 -60.83 -12.97
C ILE A 498 -36.48 -59.38 -13.05
N VAL A 499 -37.80 -59.14 -12.95
CA VAL A 499 -38.35 -57.77 -12.92
C VAL A 499 -37.78 -56.97 -11.75
N ASP A 500 -37.73 -57.57 -10.56
CA ASP A 500 -37.17 -56.90 -9.37
C ASP A 500 -35.68 -56.55 -9.57
N GLN A 501 -34.89 -57.47 -10.12
CA GLN A 501 -33.48 -57.21 -10.43
C GLN A 501 -33.28 -56.10 -11.47
N ILE A 502 -34.12 -56.07 -12.51
CA ILE A 502 -34.06 -54.99 -13.52
C ILE A 502 -34.46 -53.65 -12.91
N SER A 503 -35.43 -53.62 -11.99
CA SER A 503 -35.80 -52.40 -11.28
C SER A 503 -34.65 -51.85 -10.43
N GLU A 504 -33.91 -52.72 -9.74
CA GLU A 504 -32.71 -52.31 -9.00
C GLU A 504 -31.60 -51.81 -9.94
N LEU A 505 -31.44 -52.40 -11.14
CA LEU A 505 -30.52 -51.88 -12.16
C LEU A 505 -30.92 -50.49 -12.65
N GLU A 506 -32.22 -50.23 -12.88
CA GLU A 506 -32.70 -48.90 -13.25
C GLU A 506 -32.40 -47.88 -12.15
N LYS A 507 -32.69 -48.20 -10.88
CA LYS A 507 -32.39 -47.33 -9.74
C LYS A 507 -30.89 -47.04 -9.63
N ALA A 508 -30.04 -48.04 -9.79
CA ALA A 508 -28.59 -47.87 -9.77
C ALA A 508 -28.12 -46.93 -10.88
N ALA A 509 -28.64 -47.09 -12.11
CA ALA A 509 -28.31 -46.20 -13.23
C ALA A 509 -28.74 -44.75 -12.97
N VAL A 510 -29.92 -44.52 -12.39
CA VAL A 510 -30.39 -43.19 -12.00
C VAL A 510 -29.50 -42.57 -10.91
N MET A 511 -29.10 -43.36 -9.89
CA MET A 511 -28.18 -42.89 -8.85
C MET A 511 -26.81 -42.51 -9.43
N ILE A 512 -26.27 -43.31 -10.36
CA ILE A 512 -25.02 -42.99 -11.06
C ILE A 512 -25.19 -41.66 -11.82
N ALA A 513 -26.26 -41.49 -12.60
CA ALA A 513 -26.49 -40.25 -13.34
C ALA A 513 -26.55 -39.02 -12.42
N SER A 514 -27.23 -39.13 -11.27
CA SER A 514 -27.28 -38.05 -10.28
C SER A 514 -25.91 -37.75 -9.65
N ALA A 515 -25.12 -38.78 -9.32
CA ALA A 515 -23.79 -38.59 -8.77
C ALA A 515 -22.83 -37.95 -9.79
N VAL A 516 -22.97 -38.30 -11.06
CA VAL A 516 -22.19 -37.74 -12.17
C VAL A 516 -22.56 -36.29 -12.43
N ASP A 517 -23.84 -35.91 -12.32
CA ASP A 517 -24.29 -34.51 -12.42
C ASP A 517 -23.63 -33.64 -11.33
N GLN A 518 -23.58 -34.15 -10.10
CA GLN A 518 -22.87 -33.48 -9.00
C GLN A 518 -21.36 -33.40 -9.25
N GLN A 519 -20.74 -34.46 -9.79
CA GLN A 519 -19.33 -34.43 -10.17
C GLN A 519 -19.04 -33.43 -11.29
N SER A 520 -19.98 -33.22 -12.22
CA SER A 520 -19.84 -32.22 -13.29
C SER A 520 -19.70 -30.81 -12.70
N VAL A 521 -20.54 -30.47 -11.72
CA VAL A 521 -20.46 -29.17 -11.02
C VAL A 521 -19.11 -29.00 -10.31
N SER A 522 -18.63 -30.05 -9.61
CA SER A 522 -17.31 -30.03 -8.98
C SER A 522 -16.16 -29.94 -10.00
N GLY A 523 -16.31 -30.56 -11.16
CA GLY A 523 -15.34 -30.48 -12.26
C GLY A 523 -15.22 -29.05 -12.83
N GLU A 524 -16.35 -28.37 -13.03
CA GLU A 524 -16.34 -26.96 -13.45
C GLU A 524 -15.70 -26.04 -12.41
N GLU A 525 -15.94 -26.30 -11.12
CA GLU A 525 -15.30 -25.54 -10.05
C GLU A 525 -13.78 -25.78 -10.01
N LEU A 526 -13.35 -27.02 -10.23
CA LEU A 526 -11.93 -27.36 -10.34
C LEU A 526 -11.28 -26.63 -11.52
N ALA A 527 -11.94 -26.57 -12.68
CA ALA A 527 -11.44 -25.83 -13.84
C ALA A 527 -11.27 -24.33 -13.53
N ARG A 528 -12.27 -23.70 -12.88
CA ARG A 528 -12.18 -22.30 -12.44
C ARG A 528 -11.04 -22.05 -11.45
N ASN A 529 -10.81 -23.00 -10.53
CA ASN A 529 -9.70 -22.91 -9.58
C ASN A 529 -8.35 -23.02 -10.28
N ILE A 530 -8.22 -23.90 -11.28
CA ILE A 530 -7.00 -24.04 -12.09
C ILE A 530 -6.68 -22.74 -12.83
N ASP A 531 -7.67 -22.09 -13.44
CA ASP A 531 -7.49 -20.78 -14.10
C ASP A 531 -7.02 -19.71 -13.11
N THR A 532 -7.59 -19.70 -11.90
CA THR A 532 -7.19 -18.77 -10.85
C THR A 532 -5.74 -18.99 -10.42
N VAL A 533 -5.31 -20.26 -10.28
CA VAL A 533 -3.92 -20.61 -9.95
C VAL A 533 -2.97 -20.28 -11.10
N ALA A 534 -3.40 -20.43 -12.35
CA ALA A 534 -2.63 -20.06 -13.54
C ALA A 534 -2.33 -18.55 -13.55
N GLU A 535 -3.37 -17.74 -13.34
CA GLU A 535 -3.23 -16.28 -13.29
C GLU A 535 -2.37 -15.85 -12.09
N GLY A 536 -2.59 -16.44 -10.91
CA GLY A 536 -1.74 -16.19 -9.75
C GLY A 536 -0.26 -16.53 -10.02
N SER A 537 -0.01 -17.62 -10.75
CA SER A 537 1.36 -18.01 -11.13
C SER A 537 2.01 -17.00 -12.07
N ARG A 538 1.25 -16.49 -13.04
CA ARG A 538 1.71 -15.44 -13.96
C ARG A 538 2.04 -14.15 -13.21
N GLN A 539 1.21 -13.75 -12.25
CA GLN A 539 1.45 -12.55 -11.42
C GLN A 539 2.70 -12.69 -10.56
N VAL A 540 2.93 -13.85 -9.95
CA VAL A 540 4.16 -14.08 -9.16
C VAL A 540 5.39 -14.01 -10.06
N SER A 541 5.35 -14.62 -11.26
CA SER A 541 6.45 -14.53 -12.23
C SER A 541 6.78 -13.07 -12.63
N GLN A 542 5.75 -12.24 -12.85
CA GLN A 542 5.94 -10.81 -13.11
C GLN A 542 6.59 -10.10 -11.91
N ARG A 543 6.10 -10.34 -10.69
CA ARG A 543 6.67 -9.74 -9.47
C ARG A 543 8.12 -10.16 -9.21
N LEU A 544 8.49 -11.39 -9.58
CA LEU A 544 9.88 -11.84 -9.49
C LEU A 544 10.79 -11.11 -10.48
N THR A 545 10.27 -10.80 -11.67
CA THR A 545 10.98 -9.96 -12.64
C THR A 545 11.18 -8.54 -12.10
N GLU A 546 10.15 -7.95 -11.50
CA GLU A 546 10.22 -6.64 -10.86
C GLU A 546 11.22 -6.62 -9.69
N LEU A 547 11.21 -7.67 -8.84
CA LEU A 547 12.14 -7.82 -7.73
C LEU A 547 13.60 -7.92 -8.21
N ARG A 548 13.84 -8.63 -9.30
CA ARG A 548 15.17 -8.73 -9.91
C ARG A 548 15.66 -7.36 -10.39
N ASN A 549 14.81 -6.63 -11.10
CA ASN A 549 15.15 -5.27 -11.57
C ASN A 549 15.45 -4.32 -10.39
N ALA A 550 14.63 -4.36 -9.33
CA ALA A 550 14.85 -3.55 -8.12
C ALA A 550 16.14 -3.92 -7.38
N SER A 551 16.51 -5.21 -7.39
CA SER A 551 17.76 -5.69 -6.80
C SER A 551 18.97 -5.23 -7.63
N GLU A 552 18.90 -5.28 -8.96
CA GLU A 552 19.92 -4.73 -9.86
C GLU A 552 20.10 -3.21 -9.68
N GLU A 553 19.00 -2.46 -9.53
CA GLU A 553 19.02 -1.03 -9.22
C GLU A 553 19.66 -0.74 -7.84
N THR A 554 19.35 -1.57 -6.84
CA THR A 554 19.96 -1.48 -5.50
C THR A 554 21.47 -1.74 -5.55
N GLY A 555 21.91 -2.72 -6.34
CA GLY A 555 23.33 -2.99 -6.57
C GLY A 555 24.05 -1.79 -7.20
N THR A 556 23.45 -1.20 -8.23
CA THR A 556 23.98 0.00 -8.90
C THR A 556 24.06 1.20 -7.94
N ALA A 557 22.99 1.45 -7.17
CA ALA A 557 22.98 2.53 -6.18
C ALA A 557 24.04 2.31 -5.08
N ALA A 558 24.28 1.06 -4.67
CA ALA A 558 25.33 0.74 -3.71
C ALA A 558 26.72 1.02 -4.29
N ASP A 559 26.97 0.72 -5.57
CA ASP A 559 28.22 1.07 -6.24
C ASP A 559 28.44 2.60 -6.29
N ASP A 560 27.39 3.38 -6.54
CA ASP A 560 27.44 4.85 -6.51
C ASP A 560 27.77 5.41 -5.10
N VAL A 561 27.24 4.77 -4.05
CA VAL A 561 27.57 5.12 -2.66
C VAL A 561 29.04 4.77 -2.35
N VAL A 562 29.55 3.63 -2.82
CA VAL A 562 30.99 3.30 -2.70
C VAL A 562 31.84 4.34 -3.40
N ALA A 563 31.49 4.75 -4.61
CA ALA A 563 32.21 5.78 -5.35
C ALA A 563 32.22 7.12 -4.60
N SER A 564 31.06 7.54 -4.07
CA SER A 564 30.92 8.76 -3.27
C SER A 564 31.73 8.71 -1.97
N ALA A 565 31.73 7.56 -1.29
CA ALA A 565 32.50 7.34 -0.08
C ALA A 565 34.02 7.27 -0.34
N ASN A 566 34.46 6.78 -1.51
CA ASN A 566 35.85 6.88 -1.94
C ASN A 566 36.25 8.36 -2.12
N ALA A 567 35.45 9.14 -2.86
CA ALA A 567 35.72 10.56 -3.07
C ALA A 567 35.76 11.36 -1.76
N LEU A 568 34.86 11.05 -0.81
CA LEU A 568 34.85 11.71 0.50
C LEU A 568 36.10 11.38 1.32
N GLY A 569 36.59 10.13 1.25
CA GLY A 569 37.86 9.72 1.83
C GLY A 569 39.06 10.46 1.21
N ASP A 570 39.09 10.60 -0.12
CA ASP A 570 40.15 11.33 -0.82
C ASP A 570 40.13 12.84 -0.46
N HIS A 571 38.95 13.44 -0.34
CA HIS A 571 38.80 14.83 0.11
C HIS A 571 39.24 15.04 1.55
N ALA A 572 38.95 14.09 2.44
CA ALA A 572 39.40 14.15 3.83
C ALA A 572 40.94 14.11 3.91
N GLU A 573 41.60 13.29 3.09
CA GLU A 573 43.06 13.20 3.05
C GLU A 573 43.73 14.43 2.41
N ASP A 574 43.13 14.99 1.36
CA ASP A 574 43.59 16.27 0.79
C ASP A 574 43.45 17.41 1.81
N LEU A 575 42.33 17.47 2.54
CA LEU A 575 42.13 18.45 3.61
C LEU A 575 43.16 18.27 4.73
N ARG A 576 43.48 17.02 5.11
CA ARG A 576 44.54 16.70 6.08
C ARG A 576 45.89 17.25 5.66
N THR A 577 46.23 17.04 4.40
CA THR A 577 47.50 17.50 3.83
C THR A 577 47.56 19.04 3.78
N LYS A 578 46.48 19.71 3.37
CA LYS A 578 46.41 21.17 3.30
C LYS A 578 46.41 21.82 4.69
N ALA A 579 45.66 21.26 5.64
CA ALA A 579 45.65 21.71 7.03
C ALA A 579 47.03 21.55 7.69
N GLY A 580 47.69 20.40 7.50
CA GLY A 580 49.04 20.16 8.00
C GLY A 580 50.07 21.15 7.45
N ARG A 581 50.00 21.48 6.14
CA ARG A 581 50.84 22.54 5.56
C ARG A 581 50.58 23.91 6.18
N PHE A 582 49.32 24.29 6.31
CA PHE A 582 48.94 25.57 6.94
C PHE A 582 49.45 25.67 8.38
N ILE A 583 49.26 24.63 9.20
CA ILE A 583 49.76 24.57 10.58
C ILE A 583 51.29 24.69 10.62
N ALA A 584 51.99 24.00 9.72
CA ALA A 584 53.46 24.08 9.63
C ALA A 584 53.94 25.50 9.26
N ASP A 585 53.24 26.19 8.36
CA ASP A 585 53.56 27.56 7.96
C ASP A 585 53.26 28.58 9.09
N VAL A 586 52.17 28.38 9.84
CA VAL A 586 51.84 29.19 11.03
C VAL A 586 52.88 28.99 12.13
N ARG A 587 53.27 27.74 12.42
CA ARG A 587 54.34 27.43 13.40
C ARG A 587 55.72 27.93 12.95
N ARG A 588 55.99 27.99 11.64
CA ARG A 588 57.22 28.60 11.11
C ARG A 588 57.19 30.12 11.34
N SER A 589 56.09 30.77 10.99
CA SER A 589 55.90 32.20 11.21
C SER A 589 55.99 32.59 12.69
N ALA A 590 55.46 31.76 13.59
CA ALA A 590 55.57 31.95 15.04
C ALA A 590 57.05 31.89 15.51
N ARG A 591 57.83 30.91 15.03
CA ARG A 591 59.27 30.81 15.32
C ARG A 591 60.10 31.93 14.70
N ASP A 592 59.75 32.40 13.52
CA ASP A 592 60.43 33.53 12.87
C ASP A 592 60.19 34.85 13.63
N LEU A 593 58.97 35.01 14.19
CA LEU A 593 58.62 36.10 15.12
C LEU A 593 59.47 36.07 16.40
N GLU A 594 59.82 34.89 16.89
CA GLU A 594 60.56 34.69 18.13
C GLU A 594 62.08 34.83 17.96
N THR A 595 62.62 34.38 16.82
CA THR A 595 64.06 34.44 16.50
C THR A 595 64.51 35.75 15.86
N GLY A 596 63.59 36.63 15.48
CA GLY A 596 63.89 37.94 14.89
C GLY A 596 64.30 37.89 13.41
N ASN A 597 64.12 36.75 12.75
CA ASN A 597 64.44 36.51 11.34
C ASN A 597 63.29 36.89 10.40
N ALA A 598 62.58 37.98 10.68
CA ALA A 598 61.57 38.49 9.75
C ALA A 598 62.28 39.08 8.52
N VAL A 599 62.22 38.36 7.38
CA VAL A 599 62.62 38.84 6.04
C VAL A 599 61.51 39.71 5.47
#